data_AF-A0A538FU91-F1
#
_entry.id   AF-A0A538FU91-F1
#
_cell.length_a   1.000
_cell.length_b   1.000
_cell.length_c   1.000
_cell.angle_alpha   90.00
_cell.angle_beta   90.00
_cell.angle_gamma   90.00
#
_symmetry.space_group_name_H-M   'P 1'
#
loop_
_entity.id
_entity.type
_entity.pdbx_description
1 polymer ?
#
loop_
_entity_poly.entity_id
_entity_poly.type
_entity_poly.pdbx_seq_one_letter_code
_entity_poly.pdbx_strand_id
1 'polypeptide(L)'
;MATVVAWGWVVLMGPRRAEVTGWWIGGQGRPDLATVDGLARSQLFAHRLGGSLVLRDACEELEALLDLVGLRREVGGQTEGGEQVLGVEEGVEPGDPVA
;
A
#
# COMPACT_ATOMS: atom_id res chain seq x y z
N MET A 1 33.06 9.53 -0.98
CA MET A 1 32.03 9.44 0.08
C MET A 1 30.69 9.54 -0.62
N ALA A 2 29.93 8.45 -0.69
CA ALA A 2 28.68 8.47 -1.44
C ALA A 2 27.60 9.16 -0.62
N THR A 3 26.95 10.16 -1.23
CA THR A 3 25.90 10.98 -0.63
C THR A 3 24.62 10.17 -0.55
N VAL A 4 24.04 10.07 0.65
CA VAL A 4 22.68 9.56 0.83
C VAL A 4 21.72 10.66 0.41
N VAL A 5 20.82 10.34 -0.52
CA VAL A 5 19.78 11.23 -1.01
C VAL A 5 18.45 10.77 -0.46
N ALA A 6 17.63 11.71 0.03
CA ALA A 6 16.27 11.42 0.45
C ALA A 6 15.39 11.19 -0.78
N TRP A 7 14.61 10.11 -0.77
CA TRP A 7 13.70 9.74 -1.86
C TRP A 7 12.23 9.97 -1.51
N GLY A 8 11.87 10.04 -0.23
CA GLY A 8 10.50 10.33 0.20
C GLY A 8 10.28 10.14 1.70
N TRP A 9 9.15 10.64 2.17
CA TRP A 9 8.70 10.53 3.56
C TRP A 9 7.61 9.46 3.67
N VAL A 10 7.91 8.39 4.40
CA VAL A 10 6.96 7.30 4.66
C VAL A 10 6.26 7.55 5.99
N VAL A 11 4.93 7.43 5.98
CA VAL A 11 4.09 7.54 7.17
C VAL A 11 3.37 6.23 7.41
N LEU A 12 3.52 5.66 8.60
CA LEU A 12 2.70 4.55 9.07
C LEU A 12 1.39 5.06 9.65
N MET A 13 0.30 4.62 9.04
CA MET A 13 -1.06 4.80 9.52
C MET A 13 -1.50 3.55 10.27
N GLY A 14 -1.93 3.72 11.51
CA GLY A 14 -2.52 2.66 12.32
C GLY A 14 -3.99 2.42 11.99
N PRO A 15 -4.63 1.46 12.68
CA PRO A 15 -6.05 1.21 12.55
C PRO A 15 -6.85 2.49 12.81
N ARG A 16 -7.80 2.82 11.92
CA ARG A 16 -8.58 4.09 11.87
C ARG A 16 -7.86 5.31 11.26
N ARG A 17 -6.82 5.11 10.43
CA ARG A 17 -6.05 6.21 9.80
C ARG A 17 -5.46 7.20 10.81
N ALA A 18 -5.09 6.72 12.00
CA ALA A 18 -4.28 7.50 12.93
C ALA A 18 -2.81 7.44 12.52
N GLU A 19 -2.14 8.58 12.39
CA GLU A 19 -0.70 8.62 12.12
C GLU A 19 0.06 8.09 13.34
N VAL A 20 0.86 7.04 13.16
CA VAL A 20 1.61 6.38 14.24
C VAL A 20 3.03 6.93 14.30
N THR A 21 3.71 6.95 13.15
CA THR A 21 5.08 7.45 13.01
C THR A 21 5.42 7.69 11.54
N GLY A 22 6.44 8.50 11.27
CA GLY A 22 6.97 8.70 9.93
C GLY A 22 8.49 8.78 9.91
N TRP A 23 9.08 8.45 8.77
CA TRP A 23 10.53 8.47 8.57
C TRP A 23 10.88 8.76 7.11
N TRP A 24 12.05 9.39 6.91
CA TRP A 24 12.62 9.55 5.57
C TRP A 24 13.18 8.22 5.09
N ILE A 25 12.89 7.88 3.83
CA ILE A 25 13.59 6.84 3.09
C ILE A 25 14.59 7.49 2.12
N GLY A 26 15.70 6.82 1.88
CA GLY A 26 16.75 7.32 1.04
C GLY A 26 17.89 6.31 0.92
N GLY A 27 18.77 6.57 -0.03
CA GLY A 27 19.89 5.68 -0.33
C GLY A 27 20.94 6.36 -1.18
N GLN A 28 21.90 5.58 -1.65
CA GLN A 28 22.93 6.08 -2.55
C GLN A 28 22.40 6.11 -3.97
N GLY A 29 22.40 7.29 -4.59
CA GLY A 29 21.95 7.47 -5.96
C GLY A 29 20.43 7.45 -6.12
N ARG A 30 19.98 6.93 -7.27
CA ARG A 30 18.57 6.88 -7.65
C ARG A 30 17.88 5.66 -7.00
N PRO A 31 16.58 5.75 -6.69
CA PRO A 31 15.81 4.60 -6.24
C PRO A 31 15.79 3.52 -7.32
N ASP A 32 15.69 2.25 -6.91
CA ASP A 32 15.62 1.09 -7.79
C ASP A 32 14.48 0.14 -7.37
N LEU A 33 14.39 -1.02 -8.02
CA LEU A 33 13.35 -2.01 -7.71
C LEU A 33 13.53 -2.67 -6.34
N ALA A 34 14.73 -2.67 -5.74
CA ALA A 34 14.91 -3.17 -4.39
C ALA A 34 14.27 -2.22 -3.36
N THR A 35 14.37 -0.91 -3.60
CA THR A 35 13.62 0.10 -2.81
C THR A 35 12.11 -0.12 -2.91
N VAL A 36 11.61 -0.37 -4.12
CA VAL A 36 10.19 -0.63 -4.37
C VAL A 36 9.72 -1.91 -3.66
N ASP A 37 10.48 -3.00 -3.75
CA ASP A 37 10.18 -4.26 -3.02
C ASP A 37 10.11 -4.02 -1.50
N GLY A 38 11.08 -3.27 -0.96
CA GLY A 38 11.09 -2.89 0.45
C GLY A 38 9.81 -2.16 0.87
N LEU A 39 9.40 -1.15 0.09
CA LEU A 39 8.15 -0.41 0.32
C LEU A 39 6.91 -1.31 0.24
N ALA A 40 6.82 -2.15 -0.80
CA ALA A 40 5.71 -3.07 -0.99
C ALA A 40 5.55 -4.05 0.18
N ARG A 41 6.68 -4.61 0.64
CA ARG A 41 6.69 -5.52 1.80
C ARG A 41 6.27 -4.80 3.07
N SER A 42 6.78 -3.59 3.31
CA SER A 42 6.39 -2.81 4.48
C SER A 42 4.90 -2.44 4.45
N GLN A 43 4.34 -2.11 3.28
CA GLN A 43 2.91 -1.87 3.09
C GLN A 43 2.09 -3.11 3.45
N LEU A 44 2.51 -4.28 2.95
CA LEU A 44 1.86 -5.56 3.25
C LEU A 44 1.90 -5.87 4.76
N PHE A 45 3.03 -5.61 5.43
CA PHE A 45 3.13 -5.77 6.88
C PHE A 45 2.17 -4.83 7.63
N ALA A 46 2.11 -3.55 7.24
CA ALA A 46 1.17 -2.60 7.82
C ALA A 46 -0.28 -3.05 7.62
N HIS A 47 -0.64 -3.49 6.42
CA HIS A 47 -1.98 -4.00 6.10
C HIS A 47 -2.37 -5.23 6.92
N ARG A 48 -1.46 -6.19 7.10
CA ARG A 48 -1.73 -7.37 7.94
C ARG A 48 -1.98 -7.02 9.40
N LEU A 49 -1.53 -5.85 9.84
CA LEU A 49 -1.79 -5.32 11.18
C LEU A 49 -2.99 -4.34 11.22
N GLY A 50 -3.75 -4.22 10.14
CA GLY A 50 -4.91 -3.32 10.04
C GLY A 50 -4.56 -1.84 9.81
N GLY A 51 -3.33 -1.55 9.42
CA GLY A 51 -2.84 -0.23 9.05
C GLY A 51 -2.58 -0.08 7.55
N SER A 52 -1.82 0.95 7.19
CA SER A 52 -1.30 1.21 5.84
C SER A 52 -0.08 2.12 5.91
N LEU A 53 0.78 2.12 4.90
CA LEU A 53 1.76 3.19 4.70
C LEU A 53 1.21 4.21 3.71
N VAL A 54 1.69 5.45 3.87
CA VAL A 54 1.49 6.54 2.93
C VAL A 54 2.85 7.11 2.61
N LEU A 55 3.21 7.13 1.32
CA LEU A 55 4.39 7.83 0.84
C LEU A 55 4.04 9.28 0.47
N ARG A 56 4.80 10.23 1.01
CA ARG A 56 4.71 11.67 0.76
C ARG A 56 6.06 12.17 0.25
N ASP A 57 6.04 13.30 -0.45
CA ASP A 57 7.26 13.99 -0.91
C ASP A 57 8.24 13.07 -1.67
N ALA A 58 7.68 12.15 -2.48
CA ALA A 58 8.47 11.20 -3.25
C ALA A 58 9.20 11.91 -4.39
N CYS A 59 10.46 11.54 -4.65
CA CYS A 59 11.18 12.03 -5.81
C CYS A 59 10.60 11.44 -7.11
N GLU A 60 10.73 12.17 -8.22
CA GLU A 60 10.13 11.80 -9.52
C GLU A 60 10.51 10.39 -9.98
N GLU A 61 11.77 9.97 -9.75
CA GLU A 61 12.21 8.62 -10.11
C GLU A 61 11.52 7.52 -9.31
N LEU A 62 11.25 7.75 -8.02
CA LEU A 62 10.54 6.79 -7.19
C LEU A 62 9.07 6.71 -7.60
N GLU A 63 8.45 7.85 -7.88
CA GLU A 63 7.08 7.90 -8.39
C GLU A 63 6.95 7.16 -9.73
N ALA A 64 7.87 7.38 -10.67
CA ALA A 64 7.88 6.71 -11.96
C ALA A 64 8.07 5.18 -11.83
N LEU A 65 8.90 4.73 -10.90
CA LEU A 65 9.06 3.30 -10.61
C LEU A 65 7.78 2.70 -10.02
N LEU A 66 7.16 3.38 -9.05
CA LEU A 66 5.90 2.93 -8.45
C LEU A 66 4.77 2.86 -9.49
N ASP A 67 4.70 3.82 -10.42
CA ASP A 67 3.76 3.77 -11.54
C ASP A 67 4.04 2.61 -12.48
N LEU A 68 5.31 2.40 -12.85
CA LEU A 68 5.73 1.32 -13.73
C LEU A 68 5.32 -0.06 -13.19
N VAL A 69 5.45 -0.26 -11.88
CA VAL A 69 5.10 -1.54 -11.23
C VAL A 69 3.66 -1.60 -10.74
N GLY A 70 2.87 -0.54 -10.93
CA GLY A 70 1.49 -0.46 -10.48
C GLY A 70 1.30 -0.42 -8.96
N LEU A 71 2.27 0.12 -8.21
CA LEU A 71 2.22 0.24 -6.74
C LEU A 71 1.88 1.66 -6.23
N ARG A 72 1.66 2.62 -7.13
CA ARG A 72 1.41 4.02 -6.72
C ARG A 72 0.15 4.17 -5.87
N ARG A 73 -0.86 3.31 -6.04
CA ARG A 73 -2.15 3.38 -5.33
C ARG A 73 -2.08 2.75 -3.94
N GLU A 74 -1.34 1.64 -3.84
CA GLU A 74 -1.10 0.83 -2.66
C GLU A 74 -0.28 1.61 -1.63
N VAL A 75 0.72 2.35 -2.10
CA VAL A 75 1.61 3.16 -1.25
C VAL A 75 1.11 4.63 -1.14
N GLY A 76 0.21 5.06 -2.03
CA GLY A 76 -0.37 6.41 -2.06
C GLY A 76 -1.58 6.64 -1.14
N GLY A 77 -2.03 5.63 -0.40
CA GLY A 77 -3.03 5.79 0.65
C GLY A 77 -4.50 5.68 0.20
N GLN A 78 -4.77 5.05 -0.93
CA GLN A 78 -6.11 4.59 -1.27
C GLN A 78 -6.15 3.07 -1.14
N THR A 79 -6.45 2.59 0.07
CA THR A 79 -7.08 1.29 0.22
C THR A 79 -8.26 1.27 -0.74
N GLU A 80 -8.20 0.43 -1.77
CA GLU A 80 -9.44 0.00 -2.41
C GLU A 80 -10.29 -0.55 -1.28
N GLY A 81 -11.42 0.11 -1.05
CA GLY A 81 -12.35 -0.27 0.00
C GLY A 81 -12.56 -1.76 -0.16
N GLY A 82 -12.12 -2.53 0.85
CA GLY A 82 -12.19 -3.97 0.81
C GLY A 82 -13.55 -4.34 0.28
N GLU A 83 -13.57 -5.15 -0.77
CA GLU A 83 -14.76 -5.66 -1.42
C GLU A 83 -15.82 -5.82 -0.33
N GLN A 84 -16.82 -4.92 -0.34
CA GLN A 84 -17.94 -5.14 0.55
C GLN A 84 -18.40 -6.53 0.17
N VAL A 85 -18.37 -7.46 1.11
CA VAL A 85 -19.04 -8.74 0.95
C VAL A 85 -20.51 -8.35 0.85
N LEU A 86 -20.95 -7.94 -0.34
CA LEU A 86 -22.33 -7.93 -0.73
C LEU A 86 -22.71 -9.38 -0.50
N GLY A 87 -23.40 -9.63 0.61
CA GLY A 87 -23.87 -10.96 0.96
C GLY A 87 -24.48 -11.52 -0.32
N VAL A 88 -23.87 -12.59 -0.83
CA VAL A 88 -24.43 -13.30 -1.97
C VAL A 88 -25.79 -13.76 -1.48
N GLU A 89 -26.85 -13.13 -1.96
CA GLU A 89 -28.19 -13.72 -1.86
C GLU A 89 -28.12 -14.97 -2.71
N GLU A 90 -27.97 -16.12 -2.03
CA GLU A 90 -28.14 -17.43 -2.63
C GLU A 90 -29.56 -17.45 -3.19
N GLY A 91 -29.69 -17.37 -4.52
CA GLY A 91 -30.97 -17.51 -5.18
C GLY A 91 -31.49 -18.92 -4.94
N VAL A 92 -32.52 -19.06 -4.12
CA VAL A 92 -33.27 -20.31 -4.00
C VAL A 92 -33.83 -20.64 -5.38
N GLU A 93 -33.31 -21.69 -6.00
CA GLU A 93 -33.87 -22.28 -7.22
C GLU A 93 -35.26 -22.86 -6.88
N PRO A 94 -36.32 -22.53 -7.63
CA PRO A 94 -37.66 -23.03 -7.36
C PRO A 94 -37.75 -24.49 -7.83
N GLY A 95 -37.21 -25.41 -7.04
CA GLY A 95 -37.13 -26.83 -7.40
C GLY A 95 -36.98 -27.83 -6.26
N ASP A 96 -36.67 -27.39 -5.03
CA ASP A 96 -36.49 -28.36 -3.93
C ASP A 96 -37.84 -28.90 -3.41
N PRO A 97 -38.03 -30.23 -3.37
CA PRO A 97 -39.28 -30.84 -2.94
C PRO A 97 -39.44 -30.74 -1.42
N VAL A 98 -40.64 -30.37 -0.98
CA VAL A 98 -41.09 -30.53 0.41
C VAL A 98 -41.17 -32.03 0.74
N ALA A 99 -40.42 -32.45 1.75
CA ALA A 99 -40.62 -33.71 2.47
C ALA A 99 -41.11 -33.39 3.89
#